data_AF-A0A7S3IV55-F1
#
_entry.id   AF-A0A7S3IV55-F1
#
_cell.length_a   1.000
_cell.length_b   1.000
_cell.length_c   1.000
_cell.angle_alpha   90.00
_cell.angle_beta   90.00
_cell.angle_gamma   90.00
#
_symmetry.space_group_name_H-M   'P 1'
#
loop_
_entity.id
_entity.type
_entity.pdbx_description
1 polymer ?
#
loop_
_entity_poly.entity_id
_entity_poly.type
_entity_poly.pdbx_seq_one_letter_code
_entity_poly.pdbx_strand_id
1 'polypeptide(L)'
;MAESTQHLRFLTKVDLTGNKITKLRKILCPELKNLVLDQNEIAECELNQHTALEHLSLNKNKLVSLAGLANLTNLKTLSVSENENLTSISGITNCPNLKKLVVSANPKLEGFDKVPDLPGLEEITLNGCPIAKVEDVEKLGSLKNLKAINIAETPLAEEKGDDIKKEILIALDQLKIKTVNGEEITAEEVADAKNEKKERIKAAEEARKAAEEEAKAAAAAAEGAEAEAE
;
A
#
# COMPACT_ATOMS: atom_id res chain seq x y z
N MET A 1 7.19 9.64 40.06
CA MET A 1 7.09 11.03 39.56
C MET A 1 6.25 11.03 38.29
N ALA A 2 4.91 11.07 38.42
CA ALA A 2 3.94 10.96 37.32
C ALA A 2 3.01 12.19 37.24
N GLU A 3 3.43 13.33 37.79
CA GLU A 3 2.58 14.54 37.87
C GLU A 3 2.90 15.62 36.82
N SER A 4 3.99 15.51 36.06
CA SER A 4 4.46 16.61 35.21
C SER A 4 3.75 16.76 33.86
N THR A 5 2.93 15.81 33.40
CA THR A 5 2.30 15.90 32.06
C THR A 5 0.90 16.52 32.04
N GLN A 6 0.33 16.95 33.17
CA GLN A 6 -0.95 17.70 33.20
C GLN A 6 -0.84 19.16 32.67
N HIS A 7 0.36 19.63 32.31
CA HIS A 7 0.61 21.04 32.02
C HIS A 7 0.69 21.38 30.52
N LEU A 8 0.88 20.38 29.63
CA LEU A 8 1.08 20.61 28.20
C LEU A 8 -0.22 20.43 27.39
N ARG A 9 -1.35 20.84 27.97
CA ARG A 9 -2.70 20.64 27.38
C ARG A 9 -2.93 21.34 26.05
N PHE A 10 -2.12 22.36 25.74
CA PHE A 10 -2.20 23.14 24.50
C PHE A 10 -1.12 22.74 23.48
N LEU A 11 -0.32 21.71 23.79
CA LEU A 11 0.77 21.30 22.91
C LEU A 11 0.20 20.61 21.66
N THR A 12 0.32 21.29 20.52
CA THR A 12 -0.22 20.80 19.24
C THR A 12 0.82 20.10 18.36
N LYS A 13 2.10 20.32 18.61
CA LYS A 13 3.20 19.77 17.81
C LYS A 13 4.33 19.30 18.72
N VAL A 14 4.85 18.10 18.46
CA VAL A 14 5.96 17.50 19.19
C VAL A 14 6.87 16.79 18.20
N ASP A 15 8.17 17.04 18.33
CA ASP A 15 9.22 16.30 17.63
C ASP A 15 10.13 15.65 18.67
N LEU A 16 10.23 14.33 18.61
CA LEU A 16 11.05 13.48 19.47
C LEU A 16 12.00 12.61 18.65
N THR A 17 12.41 13.12 17.48
CA THR A 17 13.33 12.41 16.58
C THR A 17 14.67 12.08 17.26
N GLY A 18 15.23 10.91 16.97
CA GLY A 18 16.60 10.56 17.38
C GLY A 18 16.74 10.26 18.88
N ASN A 19 15.69 9.76 19.51
CA ASN A 19 15.70 9.34 20.91
C ASN A 19 15.72 7.80 21.03
N LYS A 20 15.63 7.28 22.25
CA LYS A 20 15.56 5.84 22.54
C LYS A 20 14.18 5.43 23.04
N ILE A 21 13.14 6.04 22.49
CA ILE A 21 11.77 5.78 22.92
C ILE A 21 11.39 4.38 22.46
N THR A 22 11.02 3.52 23.41
CA THR A 22 10.51 2.17 23.15
C THR A 22 9.01 2.05 23.43
N LYS A 23 8.48 2.91 24.30
CA LYS A 23 7.06 2.95 24.69
C LYS A 23 6.60 4.41 24.78
N LEU A 24 5.39 4.67 24.30
CA LEU A 24 4.79 6.00 24.28
C LEU A 24 3.96 6.31 25.53
N ARG A 25 3.87 5.36 26.48
CA ARG A 25 3.18 5.55 27.76
C ARG A 25 3.71 6.80 28.44
N LYS A 26 2.82 7.77 28.68
CA LYS A 26 2.96 9.05 29.43
C LYS A 26 2.85 10.34 28.60
N ILE A 27 2.74 10.29 27.27
CA ILE A 27 2.35 11.51 26.52
C ILE A 27 0.84 11.71 26.72
N LEU A 28 0.46 12.70 27.53
CA LEU A 28 -0.92 13.12 27.79
C LEU A 28 -1.13 14.52 27.20
N CYS A 29 -1.08 14.60 25.87
CA CYS A 29 -1.29 15.84 25.12
C CYS A 29 -2.55 15.67 24.25
N PRO A 30 -3.76 15.96 24.78
CA PRO A 30 -5.01 15.67 24.09
C PRO A 30 -5.19 16.49 22.81
N GLU A 31 -4.61 17.70 22.75
CA GLU A 31 -4.67 18.60 21.59
C GLU A 31 -3.52 18.38 20.58
N LEU A 32 -2.77 17.27 20.72
CA LEU A 32 -1.63 17.01 19.85
C LEU A 32 -2.09 16.66 18.44
N LYS A 33 -1.66 17.47 17.46
CA LYS A 33 -2.01 17.33 16.04
C LYS A 33 -0.87 16.82 15.18
N ASN A 34 0.38 17.11 15.55
CA ASN A 34 1.57 16.67 14.83
C ASN A 34 2.54 16.01 15.80
N LEU A 35 2.91 14.77 15.51
CA LEU A 35 3.87 14.00 16.28
C LEU A 35 4.91 13.37 15.36
N VAL A 36 6.17 13.73 15.56
CA VAL A 36 7.33 13.15 14.88
C VAL A 36 8.10 12.30 15.89
N LEU A 37 8.26 11.02 15.58
CA LEU A 37 8.90 10.01 16.42
C LEU A 37 9.97 9.25 15.62
N ASP A 38 10.54 9.88 14.60
CA ASP A 38 11.50 9.25 13.71
C ASP A 38 12.77 8.82 14.46
N GLN A 39 13.47 7.79 13.98
CA GLN A 39 14.75 7.35 14.56
C GLN A 39 14.64 7.04 16.07
N ASN A 40 13.70 6.17 16.43
CA ASN A 40 13.50 5.67 17.79
C ASN A 40 13.50 4.13 17.80
N GLU A 41 13.10 3.51 18.91
CA GLU A 41 13.07 2.05 19.07
C GLU A 41 11.65 1.53 19.33
N ILE A 42 10.65 2.18 18.75
CA ILE A 42 9.23 1.87 18.96
C ILE A 42 8.87 0.60 18.18
N ALA A 43 8.38 -0.43 18.89
CA ALA A 43 7.91 -1.67 18.29
C ALA A 43 6.38 -1.76 18.16
N GLU A 44 5.66 -1.06 19.03
CA GLU A 44 4.19 -1.06 19.11
C GLU A 44 3.67 0.37 19.22
N CYS A 45 2.64 0.70 18.44
CA CYS A 45 2.00 2.00 18.53
C CYS A 45 0.99 2.01 19.68
N GLU A 46 1.26 2.76 20.75
CA GLU A 46 0.31 2.95 21.86
C GLU A 46 -0.33 4.35 21.80
N LEU A 47 -0.86 4.75 20.63
CA LEU A 47 -1.33 6.12 20.36
C LEU A 47 -2.85 6.31 20.43
N ASN A 48 -3.60 5.28 20.82
CA ASN A 48 -5.08 5.26 20.83
C ASN A 48 -5.77 6.45 21.55
N GLN A 49 -5.07 7.15 22.44
CA GLN A 49 -5.60 8.30 23.20
C GLN A 49 -5.42 9.64 22.48
N HIS A 50 -4.62 9.72 21.43
CA HIS A 50 -4.28 10.97 20.72
C HIS A 50 -5.21 11.19 19.52
N THR A 51 -6.51 11.19 19.75
CA THR A 51 -7.53 11.24 18.69
C THR A 51 -7.52 12.53 17.86
N ALA A 52 -6.87 13.59 18.35
CA ALA A 52 -6.67 14.85 17.63
C ALA A 52 -5.50 14.83 16.62
N LEU A 53 -4.70 13.75 16.57
CA LEU A 53 -3.56 13.67 15.64
C LEU A 53 -4.02 13.76 14.19
N GLU A 54 -3.39 14.68 13.45
CA GLU A 54 -3.58 14.88 12.02
C GLU A 54 -2.34 14.42 11.23
N HIS A 55 -1.14 14.49 11.83
CA HIS A 55 0.12 14.09 11.20
C HIS A 55 0.96 13.25 12.17
N LEU A 56 1.41 12.08 11.69
CA LEU A 56 2.23 11.16 12.46
C LEU A 56 3.40 10.66 11.60
N SER A 57 4.61 10.76 12.13
CA SER A 57 5.82 10.19 11.54
C SER A 57 6.49 9.26 12.53
N LEU A 58 6.77 8.03 12.08
CA LEU A 58 7.34 6.91 12.82
C LEU A 58 8.42 6.23 11.98
N ASN A 59 9.16 7.01 11.17
CA ASN A 59 10.18 6.45 10.30
C ASN A 59 11.35 5.91 11.12
N LYS A 60 12.09 4.93 10.60
CA LYS A 60 13.29 4.38 11.25
C LYS A 60 13.00 3.93 12.69
N ASN A 61 11.98 3.11 12.86
CA ASN A 61 11.59 2.49 14.13
C ASN A 61 11.65 0.95 14.00
N LYS A 62 11.11 0.23 14.98
CA LYS A 62 11.10 -1.24 15.03
C LYS A 62 9.68 -1.81 14.90
N LEU A 63 8.78 -1.09 14.23
CA LEU A 63 7.38 -1.47 14.13
C LEU A 63 7.23 -2.83 13.46
N VAL A 64 6.35 -3.66 14.00
CA VAL A 64 5.95 -4.95 13.40
C VAL A 64 4.56 -4.87 12.77
N SER A 65 3.70 -3.99 13.29
CA SER A 65 2.37 -3.71 12.76
C SER A 65 1.96 -2.27 13.07
N LEU A 66 0.87 -1.80 12.44
CA LEU A 66 0.27 -0.50 12.75
C LEU A 66 -0.86 -0.60 13.80
N ALA A 67 -0.90 -1.70 14.56
CA ALA A 67 -1.85 -1.87 15.65
C ALA A 67 -1.71 -0.74 16.67
N GLY A 68 -2.85 -0.21 17.12
CA GLY A 68 -2.93 0.92 18.06
C GLY A 68 -2.91 2.31 17.42
N LEU A 69 -3.03 2.37 16.08
CA LEU A 69 -3.39 3.59 15.33
C LEU A 69 -4.89 3.66 14.97
N ALA A 70 -5.67 2.61 15.25
CA ALA A 70 -7.06 2.49 14.79
C ALA A 70 -8.00 3.60 15.29
N ASN A 71 -7.69 4.27 16.40
CA ASN A 71 -8.53 5.35 16.94
C ASN A 71 -8.14 6.75 16.40
N LEU A 72 -7.13 6.86 15.55
CA LEU A 72 -6.65 8.13 15.00
C LEU A 72 -7.52 8.60 13.83
N THR A 73 -8.81 8.80 14.10
CA THR A 73 -9.82 9.12 13.10
C THR A 73 -9.59 10.45 12.37
N ASN A 74 -8.84 11.38 12.97
CA ASN A 74 -8.46 12.66 12.37
C ASN A 74 -7.13 12.61 11.58
N LEU A 75 -6.45 11.46 11.56
CA LEU A 75 -5.15 11.34 10.91
C LEU A 75 -5.27 11.58 9.41
N LYS A 76 -4.48 12.51 8.89
CA LYS A 76 -4.44 12.91 7.46
C LYS A 76 -3.16 12.42 6.78
N THR A 77 -2.07 12.34 7.53
CA THR A 77 -0.76 11.90 7.01
C THR A 77 -0.10 10.93 7.97
N LEU A 78 0.35 9.79 7.44
CA LEU A 78 1.13 8.80 8.16
C LEU A 78 2.41 8.47 7.39
N SER A 79 3.54 8.50 8.07
CA SER A 79 4.84 8.03 7.57
C SER A 79 5.41 6.96 8.50
N VAL A 80 5.70 5.77 7.96
CA VAL A 80 6.23 4.60 8.70
C VAL A 80 7.34 3.91 7.89
N SER A 81 8.16 4.69 7.19
CA SER A 81 9.25 4.19 6.38
C SER A 81 10.39 3.58 7.21
N GLU A 82 11.17 2.69 6.61
CA GLU A 82 12.36 2.11 7.23
C GLU A 82 12.08 1.42 8.58
N ASN A 83 10.97 0.68 8.66
CA ASN A 83 10.64 -0.26 9.73
C ASN A 83 10.89 -1.69 9.25
N GLU A 84 12.09 -2.21 9.52
CA GLU A 84 12.60 -3.49 8.98
C GLU A 84 11.72 -4.72 9.27
N ASN A 85 10.86 -4.65 10.30
CA ASN A 85 10.00 -5.75 10.72
C ASN A 85 8.52 -5.53 10.42
N LEU A 86 8.16 -4.42 9.76
CA LEU A 86 6.77 -4.13 9.44
C LEU A 86 6.31 -5.05 8.31
N THR A 87 5.36 -5.93 8.61
CA THR A 87 4.87 -6.92 7.63
C THR A 87 3.57 -6.53 6.97
N SER A 88 2.79 -5.62 7.57
CA SER A 88 1.47 -5.26 7.06
C SER A 88 1.12 -3.82 7.41
N ILE A 89 0.36 -3.17 6.54
CA ILE A 89 -0.30 -1.88 6.80
C ILE A 89 -1.64 -2.03 7.54
N SER A 90 -1.98 -3.23 8.03
CA SER A 90 -3.16 -3.43 8.87
C SER A 90 -3.01 -2.70 10.22
N GLY A 91 -4.13 -2.20 10.75
CA GLY A 91 -4.17 -1.41 12.00
C GLY A 91 -4.58 0.06 11.81
N ILE A 92 -4.64 0.52 10.55
CA ILE A 92 -5.17 1.86 10.18
C ILE A 92 -6.56 1.79 9.51
N THR A 93 -7.25 0.66 9.60
CA THR A 93 -8.58 0.43 8.98
C THR A 93 -9.64 1.48 9.37
N ASN A 94 -9.49 2.10 10.54
CA ASN A 94 -10.43 3.09 11.06
C ASN A 94 -9.89 4.53 10.97
N CYS A 95 -9.04 4.82 9.98
CA CYS A 95 -8.53 6.16 9.69
C CYS A 95 -9.17 6.75 8.42
N PRO A 96 -10.47 7.11 8.43
CA PRO A 96 -11.21 7.50 7.22
C PRO A 96 -10.71 8.80 6.59
N ASN A 97 -10.04 9.65 7.36
CA ASN A 97 -9.50 10.93 6.91
C ASN A 97 -8.04 10.85 6.41
N LEU A 98 -7.43 9.66 6.42
CA LEU A 98 -6.05 9.48 5.99
C LEU A 98 -5.95 9.72 4.49
N LYS A 99 -5.21 10.77 4.09
CA LYS A 99 -5.04 11.17 2.69
C LYS A 99 -3.72 10.72 2.09
N LYS A 100 -2.67 10.65 2.91
CA LYS A 100 -1.31 10.31 2.48
C LYS A 100 -0.70 9.27 3.40
N LEU A 101 -0.22 8.18 2.79
CA LEU A 101 0.50 7.10 3.47
C LEU A 101 1.87 6.89 2.83
N VAL A 102 2.92 6.99 3.63
CA VAL A 102 4.31 6.77 3.20
C VAL A 102 4.86 5.58 3.98
N VAL A 103 5.17 4.50 3.26
CA VAL A 103 5.61 3.20 3.82
C VAL A 103 6.88 2.71 3.11
N SER A 104 7.69 3.61 2.58
CA SER A 104 8.91 3.27 1.82
C SER A 104 9.94 2.48 2.63
N ALA A 105 10.75 1.68 1.94
CA ALA A 105 11.87 0.92 2.50
C ALA A 105 11.48 0.02 3.68
N ASN A 106 10.35 -0.66 3.55
CA ASN A 106 9.91 -1.71 4.49
C ASN A 106 10.08 -3.08 3.81
N PRO A 107 11.25 -3.75 3.96
CA PRO A 107 11.63 -4.91 3.14
C PRO A 107 10.79 -6.16 3.41
N LYS A 108 10.10 -6.23 4.55
CA LYS A 108 9.21 -7.34 4.92
C LYS A 108 7.73 -7.02 4.71
N LEU A 109 7.40 -5.88 4.11
CA LEU A 109 6.02 -5.44 3.93
C LEU A 109 5.32 -6.30 2.87
N GLU A 110 4.74 -7.39 3.34
CA GLU A 110 4.03 -8.40 2.57
C GLU A 110 2.60 -8.46 3.11
N GLY A 111 1.66 -7.78 2.44
CA GLY A 111 0.33 -7.66 3.03
C GLY A 111 -0.71 -6.90 2.22
N PHE A 112 -0.50 -6.77 0.91
CA PHE A 112 -1.47 -6.09 0.06
C PHE A 112 -2.76 -6.91 -0.11
N ASP A 113 -2.76 -8.21 0.23
CA ASP A 113 -3.98 -9.03 0.22
C ASP A 113 -5.03 -8.55 1.23
N LYS A 114 -4.62 -7.77 2.24
CA LYS A 114 -5.48 -7.23 3.30
C LYS A 114 -5.30 -5.72 3.43
N VAL A 115 -5.32 -5.00 2.30
CA VAL A 115 -5.36 -3.54 2.29
C VAL A 115 -6.59 -3.06 3.09
N PRO A 116 -6.41 -2.22 4.11
CA PRO A 116 -7.52 -1.66 4.87
C PRO A 116 -8.41 -0.79 3.98
N ASP A 117 -9.71 -0.76 4.26
CA ASP A 117 -10.62 0.22 3.63
C ASP A 117 -10.24 1.62 4.12
N LEU A 118 -9.64 2.41 3.22
CA LEU A 118 -9.18 3.77 3.49
C LEU A 118 -9.87 4.72 2.51
N PRO A 119 -11.13 5.11 2.78
CA PRO A 119 -11.94 5.87 1.84
C PRO A 119 -11.37 7.27 1.57
N GLY A 120 -10.53 7.81 2.45
CA GLY A 120 -9.89 9.11 2.26
C GLY A 120 -8.54 9.07 1.54
N LEU A 121 -7.96 7.90 1.26
CA LEU A 121 -6.56 7.81 0.82
C LEU A 121 -6.42 8.27 -0.64
N GLU A 122 -5.59 9.28 -0.86
CA GLU A 122 -5.34 9.90 -2.16
C GLU A 122 -3.92 9.63 -2.68
N GLU A 123 -2.95 9.45 -1.78
CA GLU A 123 -1.54 9.22 -2.11
C GLU A 123 -0.95 8.07 -1.29
N ILE A 124 -0.26 7.15 -1.97
CA ILE A 124 0.53 6.09 -1.33
C ILE A 124 1.94 6.03 -1.91
N THR A 125 2.94 5.96 -1.03
CA THR A 125 4.35 5.80 -1.41
C THR A 125 4.89 4.50 -0.82
N LEU A 126 5.32 3.60 -1.71
CA LEU A 126 5.74 2.23 -1.47
C LEU A 126 7.15 1.98 -2.01
N ASN A 127 7.95 3.04 -2.20
CA ASN A 127 9.28 2.91 -2.78
C ASN A 127 10.15 1.95 -1.96
N GLY A 128 10.96 1.10 -2.60
CA GLY A 128 11.82 0.16 -1.86
C GLY A 128 11.07 -0.91 -1.07
N CYS A 129 9.78 -1.14 -1.35
CA CYS A 129 9.00 -2.26 -0.78
C CYS A 129 9.11 -3.51 -1.67
N PRO A 130 8.83 -4.72 -1.14
CA PRO A 130 8.93 -5.97 -1.91
C PRO A 130 7.74 -6.18 -2.87
N ILE A 131 7.46 -5.20 -3.74
CA ILE A 131 6.45 -5.29 -4.81
C ILE A 131 7.12 -5.89 -6.03
N ALA A 132 6.91 -7.18 -6.25
CA ALA A 132 7.61 -7.92 -7.29
C ALA A 132 6.77 -8.14 -8.55
N LYS A 133 5.44 -8.07 -8.46
CA LYS A 133 4.56 -8.38 -9.59
C LYS A 133 3.38 -7.42 -9.69
N VAL A 134 2.77 -7.39 -10.88
CA VAL A 134 1.61 -6.53 -11.16
C VAL A 134 0.43 -6.88 -10.26
N GLU A 135 0.24 -8.17 -9.92
CA GLU A 135 -0.84 -8.61 -9.03
C GLU A 135 -0.75 -8.00 -7.64
N ASP A 136 0.46 -7.63 -7.17
CA ASP A 136 0.63 -6.95 -5.89
C ASP A 136 0.08 -5.52 -5.93
N VAL A 137 0.21 -4.86 -7.09
CA VAL A 137 -0.35 -3.53 -7.35
C VAL A 137 -1.87 -3.61 -7.51
N GLU A 138 -2.39 -4.61 -8.21
CA GLU A 138 -3.85 -4.80 -8.43
C GLU A 138 -4.64 -4.85 -7.10
N LYS A 139 -4.04 -5.41 -6.04
CA LYS A 139 -4.64 -5.47 -4.70
C LYS A 139 -4.92 -4.09 -4.10
N LEU A 140 -4.18 -3.06 -4.51
CA LEU A 140 -4.43 -1.66 -4.13
C LEU A 140 -5.70 -1.09 -4.79
N GLY A 141 -6.30 -1.80 -5.73
CA GLY A 141 -7.52 -1.40 -6.43
C GLY A 141 -8.74 -1.14 -5.54
N SER A 142 -8.73 -1.65 -4.30
CA SER A 142 -9.74 -1.35 -3.29
C SER A 142 -9.73 0.10 -2.80
N LEU A 143 -8.61 0.84 -2.98
CA LEU A 143 -8.43 2.23 -2.56
C LEU A 143 -9.07 3.20 -3.56
N LYS A 144 -10.41 3.30 -3.53
CA LYS A 144 -11.24 3.99 -4.54
C LYS A 144 -10.88 5.46 -4.83
N ASN A 145 -10.25 6.15 -3.88
CA ASN A 145 -9.88 7.56 -4.00
C ASN A 145 -8.39 7.79 -4.27
N LEU A 146 -7.61 6.72 -4.46
CA LEU A 146 -6.19 6.81 -4.76
C LEU A 146 -5.98 7.52 -6.11
N LYS A 147 -5.10 8.52 -6.09
CA LYS A 147 -4.76 9.37 -7.24
C LYS A 147 -3.26 9.37 -7.51
N ALA A 148 -2.44 9.07 -6.51
CA ALA A 148 -0.99 9.10 -6.63
C ALA A 148 -0.39 7.84 -6.04
N ILE A 149 0.47 7.18 -6.80
CA ILE A 149 1.19 5.98 -6.35
C ILE A 149 2.67 6.12 -6.70
N ASN A 150 3.53 5.81 -5.74
CA ASN A 150 4.97 5.72 -5.96
C ASN A 150 5.44 4.31 -5.58
N ILE A 151 6.06 3.62 -6.52
CA ILE A 151 6.64 2.27 -6.36
C ILE A 151 8.06 2.22 -6.93
N ALA A 152 8.77 3.35 -6.92
CA ALA A 152 10.17 3.40 -7.37
C ALA A 152 11.05 2.48 -6.52
N GLU A 153 12.15 1.97 -7.07
CA GLU A 153 13.07 1.08 -6.34
C GLU A 153 12.38 -0.21 -5.81
N THR A 154 11.28 -0.64 -6.46
CA THR A 154 10.67 -1.96 -6.21
C THR A 154 11.13 -2.94 -7.29
N PRO A 155 11.17 -4.26 -7.02
CA PRO A 155 11.56 -5.23 -8.04
C PRO A 155 10.71 -5.16 -9.31
N LEU A 156 9.40 -4.87 -9.19
CA LEU A 156 8.52 -4.65 -10.34
C LEU A 156 8.94 -3.41 -11.15
N ALA A 157 9.28 -2.30 -10.50
CA ALA A 157 9.71 -1.09 -11.19
C ALA A 157 11.06 -1.28 -11.88
N GLU A 158 11.98 -2.04 -11.27
CA GLU A 158 13.25 -2.42 -11.91
C GLU A 158 13.04 -3.33 -13.12
N GLU A 159 12.11 -4.29 -13.04
CA GLU A 159 11.79 -5.18 -14.16
C GLU A 159 11.13 -4.44 -15.34
N LYS A 160 10.16 -3.58 -15.06
CA LYS A 160 9.35 -2.91 -16.09
C LYS A 160 10.01 -1.64 -16.64
N GLY A 161 10.92 -1.02 -15.90
CA GLY A 161 11.57 0.23 -16.30
C GLY A 161 10.53 1.28 -16.72
N ASP A 162 10.67 1.80 -17.93
CA ASP A 162 9.79 2.85 -18.48
C ASP A 162 8.33 2.40 -18.64
N ASP A 163 8.07 1.09 -18.81
CA ASP A 163 6.72 0.55 -18.95
C ASP A 163 5.95 0.49 -17.61
N ILE A 164 6.61 0.74 -16.46
CA ILE A 164 5.98 0.63 -15.14
C ILE A 164 4.72 1.48 -15.01
N LYS A 165 4.74 2.70 -15.57
CA LYS A 165 3.60 3.62 -15.55
C LYS A 165 2.40 3.00 -16.26
N LYS A 166 2.64 2.37 -17.41
CA LYS A 166 1.60 1.72 -18.19
C LYS A 166 1.04 0.49 -17.46
N GLU A 167 1.91 -0.34 -16.88
CA GLU A 167 1.48 -1.52 -16.10
C GLU A 167 0.59 -1.12 -14.91
N ILE A 168 0.93 -0.05 -14.18
CA ILE A 168 0.09 0.46 -13.09
C ILE A 168 -1.27 0.92 -13.63
N LEU A 169 -1.32 1.62 -14.77
CA LEU A 169 -2.57 2.08 -15.38
C LEU A 169 -3.47 0.92 -15.83
N ILE A 170 -2.87 -0.19 -16.28
CA ILE A 170 -3.59 -1.42 -16.63
C ILE A 170 -4.13 -2.12 -15.38
N ALA A 171 -3.29 -2.24 -14.35
CA ALA A 171 -3.58 -2.90 -13.08
C ALA A 171 -4.63 -2.16 -12.23
N LEU A 172 -4.64 -0.83 -12.30
CA LEU A 172 -5.52 0.05 -11.53
C LEU A 172 -6.50 0.83 -12.42
N ASP A 173 -6.97 0.23 -13.51
CA ASP A 173 -7.81 0.91 -14.51
C ASP A 173 -9.17 1.40 -13.97
N GLN A 174 -9.65 0.80 -12.88
CA GLN A 174 -10.83 1.27 -12.14
C GLN A 174 -10.59 2.60 -11.39
N LEU A 175 -9.34 2.98 -11.17
CA LEU A 175 -8.95 4.18 -10.42
C LEU A 175 -8.59 5.33 -11.35
N LYS A 176 -8.70 6.55 -10.84
CA LYS A 176 -8.33 7.79 -11.55
C LYS A 176 -6.95 8.24 -11.12
N ILE A 177 -5.95 7.41 -11.38
CA ILE A 177 -4.55 7.73 -11.07
C ILE A 177 -4.12 8.94 -11.92
N LYS A 178 -3.54 9.93 -11.25
CA LYS A 178 -3.05 11.19 -11.81
C LYS A 178 -1.53 11.23 -11.88
N THR A 179 -0.86 10.61 -10.93
CA THR A 179 0.60 10.60 -10.88
C THR A 179 1.15 9.22 -10.51
N VAL A 180 2.23 8.83 -11.19
CA VAL A 180 3.01 7.63 -10.90
C VAL A 180 4.46 8.04 -10.71
N ASN A 181 5.08 7.63 -9.61
CA ASN A 181 6.50 7.94 -9.32
C ASN A 181 6.84 9.43 -9.42
N GLY A 182 5.89 10.31 -9.08
CA GLY A 182 6.01 11.77 -9.18
C GLY A 182 5.76 12.36 -10.57
N GLU A 183 5.55 11.54 -11.60
CA GLU A 183 5.24 12.00 -12.96
C GLU A 183 3.73 12.08 -13.18
N GLU A 184 3.27 13.16 -13.82
CA GLU A 184 1.87 13.28 -14.24
C GLU A 184 1.53 12.30 -15.37
N ILE A 185 0.31 11.80 -15.34
CA ILE A 185 -0.26 10.95 -16.37
C ILE A 185 -1.10 11.79 -17.33
N THR A 186 -0.84 11.61 -18.62
CA THR A 186 -1.58 12.23 -19.71
C THR A 186 -2.82 11.41 -20.09
N ALA A 187 -3.77 12.04 -20.78
CA ALA A 187 -4.94 11.34 -21.29
C ALA A 187 -4.59 10.29 -22.37
N GLU A 188 -3.49 10.52 -23.11
CA GLU A 188 -2.96 9.60 -24.12
C GLU A 188 -2.43 8.33 -23.47
N GLU A 189 -1.58 8.43 -22.45
CA GLU A 189 -1.07 7.27 -21.70
C GLU A 189 -2.22 6.42 -21.10
N VAL A 190 -3.30 7.05 -20.62
CA VAL A 190 -4.48 6.34 -20.12
C VAL A 190 -5.23 5.62 -21.25
N ALA A 191 -5.34 6.25 -22.43
CA ALA A 191 -6.01 5.65 -23.59
C ALA A 191 -5.20 4.45 -24.11
N ASP A 192 -3.88 4.59 -24.19
CA ASP A 192 -2.95 3.54 -24.61
C ASP A 192 -3.00 2.34 -23.66
N ALA A 193 -2.92 2.59 -22.35
CA ALA A 193 -3.05 1.53 -21.34
C ALA A 193 -4.38 0.77 -21.46
N LYS A 194 -5.49 1.47 -21.73
CA LYS A 194 -6.81 0.86 -21.93
C LYS A 194 -6.89 0.04 -23.21
N ASN A 195 -6.27 0.50 -24.29
CA ASN A 195 -6.24 -0.25 -25.55
C ASN A 195 -5.39 -1.50 -25.39
N GLU A 196 -4.21 -1.39 -24.80
CA GLU A 196 -3.34 -2.53 -24.53
C GLU A 196 -4.02 -3.55 -23.62
N LYS A 197 -4.74 -3.12 -22.57
CA LYS A 197 -5.54 -4.02 -21.73
C LYS A 197 -6.58 -4.80 -22.54
N LYS A 198 -7.29 -4.15 -23.46
CA LYS A 198 -8.29 -4.82 -24.32
C LYS A 198 -7.63 -5.84 -25.25
N GLU A 199 -6.47 -5.51 -25.81
CA GLU A 199 -5.70 -6.42 -26.65
C GLU A 199 -5.19 -7.62 -25.85
N ARG A 200 -4.67 -7.41 -24.63
CA ARG A 200 -4.25 -8.48 -23.70
C ARG A 200 -5.42 -9.42 -23.38
N ILE A 201 -6.61 -8.87 -23.10
CA ILE A 201 -7.83 -9.68 -22.84
C ILE A 201 -8.25 -10.47 -24.08
N LYS A 202 -8.32 -9.83 -25.25
CA LYS A 202 -8.70 -10.49 -26.50
C LYS A 202 -7.74 -11.63 -26.84
N ALA A 203 -6.43 -11.39 -26.75
CA ALA A 203 -5.41 -12.41 -26.99
C ALA A 203 -5.52 -13.58 -26.00
N ALA A 204 -5.79 -13.30 -24.72
CA ALA A 204 -6.00 -14.33 -23.70
C ALA A 204 -7.26 -15.18 -23.98
N GLU A 205 -8.35 -14.55 -24.43
CA GLU A 205 -9.57 -15.28 -24.80
C GLU A 205 -9.38 -16.17 -26.04
N GLU A 206 -8.66 -15.68 -27.05
CA GLU A 206 -8.31 -16.44 -28.26
C GLU A 206 -7.39 -17.63 -27.91
N ALA A 207 -6.36 -17.41 -27.09
CA ALA A 207 -5.48 -18.46 -26.61
C ALA A 207 -6.24 -19.53 -25.79
N ARG A 208 -7.18 -19.11 -24.93
CA ARG A 208 -8.01 -20.06 -24.16
C ARG A 208 -8.87 -20.93 -25.07
N LYS A 209 -9.49 -20.34 -26.10
CA LYS A 209 -10.32 -21.11 -27.07
C LYS A 209 -9.46 -22.11 -27.85
N ALA A 210 -8.28 -21.69 -28.31
CA ALA A 210 -7.36 -22.58 -29.01
C ALA A 210 -6.94 -23.77 -28.12
N ALA A 211 -6.59 -23.52 -26.85
CA ALA A 211 -6.23 -24.57 -25.90
C ALA A 211 -7.40 -25.54 -25.61
N GLU A 212 -8.63 -25.04 -25.54
CA GLU A 212 -9.82 -25.89 -25.34
C GLU A 212 -10.11 -26.78 -26.56
N GLU A 213 -9.95 -26.24 -27.78
CA GLU A 213 -10.08 -27.02 -29.02
C GLU A 213 -9.00 -28.11 -29.13
N GLU A 214 -7.75 -27.78 -28.79
CA GLU A 214 -6.64 -28.75 -28.75
C GLU A 214 -6.90 -29.86 -27.72
N ALA A 215 -7.37 -29.50 -26.52
CA ALA A 215 -7.71 -30.48 -25.48
C ALA A 215 -8.86 -31.41 -25.91
N LYS A 216 -9.90 -30.88 -26.58
CA LYS A 216 -11.00 -31.69 -27.13
C LYS A 216 -10.52 -32.64 -28.22
N ALA A 217 -9.66 -32.17 -29.12
CA ALA A 217 -9.10 -33.01 -30.18
C ALA A 217 -8.24 -34.15 -29.60
N ALA A 218 -7.42 -33.85 -28.58
CA ALA A 218 -6.60 -34.85 -27.90
C ALA A 218 -7.44 -35.90 -27.17
N ALA A 219 -8.52 -35.49 -26.49
CA ALA A 219 -9.44 -36.41 -25.81
C ALA A 219 -10.15 -37.35 -26.78
N ALA A 220 -10.68 -36.82 -27.90
CA ALA A 220 -11.34 -37.63 -28.93
C ALA A 220 -10.38 -38.65 -29.57
N ALA A 221 -9.12 -38.30 -29.78
CA ALA A 221 -8.11 -39.22 -30.30
C ALA A 221 -7.78 -40.36 -29.32
N ALA A 222 -7.78 -40.08 -28.01
CA ALA A 222 -7.56 -41.10 -26.98
C ALA A 222 -8.72 -42.10 -26.88
N GLU A 223 -9.97 -41.62 -26.89
CA GLU A 223 -11.16 -42.50 -26.88
C GLU A 223 -11.26 -43.37 -28.14
N GLY A 224 -10.90 -42.82 -29.31
CA GLY A 224 -10.84 -43.59 -30.56
C GLY A 224 -9.79 -44.69 -30.54
N ALA A 225 -8.63 -44.45 -29.91
CA ALA A 225 -7.56 -45.44 -29.79
C ALA A 225 -7.88 -46.58 -28.80
N GLU A 226 -8.64 -46.32 -27.74
CA GLU A 226 -9.13 -47.37 -26.84
C GLU A 226 -10.22 -48.23 -27.50
N ALA A 227 -11.10 -47.65 -28.32
CA ALA A 227 -12.15 -48.39 -29.02
C ALA A 227 -11.64 -49.31 -30.14
N GLU A 228 -10.46 -49.04 -30.72
CA GLU A 228 -9.81 -49.92 -31.71
C GLU A 228 -8.95 -51.03 -31.09
N ALA A 229 -8.72 -51.00 -29.78
CA ALA A 229 -7.89 -51.96 -29.05
C ALA A 229 -8.69 -53.10 -28.36
N GLU A 230 -10.03 -53.04 -28.36
CA GLU A 230 -10.96 -54.13 -27.96
C GLU A 230 -11.45 -54.95 -29.16
#